data_AF-A0A2H9QJM3-F1
#
_entry.id   AF-A0A2H9QJM3-F1
#
_cell.length_a   1.000
_cell.length_b   1.000
_cell.length_c   1.000
_cell.angle_alpha   90.00
_cell.angle_beta   90.00
_cell.angle_gamma   90.00
#
_symmetry.space_group_name_H-M   'P 1'
#
loop_
_entity.id
_entity.type
_entity.pdbx_description
1 polymer ?
#
loop_
_entity_poly.entity_id
_entity_poly.type
_entity_poly.pdbx_seq_one_letter_code
_entity_poly.pdbx_strand_id
1 'polypeptide(L)'
;MARIVIDATDCIVGRLANEAAKLAKMNNEVIILNCEEAVISGSREQILEHYLIKLQRGSTEKGPFQPKRPDRFVRRIIRGMMDYKGFKGKPAFRRIKTFIGMPEEYANSVSKDFKCKKSSDLMHNKSVKVSDVCKQLGGKW
;
A
#
# COMPACT_ATOMS: atom_id res chain seq x y z
N MET A 1 12.24 19.04 6.00
CA MET A 1 11.23 18.00 5.67
C MET A 1 11.05 18.02 4.18
N ALA A 2 11.43 16.96 3.48
CA ALA A 2 11.16 16.85 2.05
C ALA A 2 9.81 16.16 1.83
N ARG A 3 9.05 16.66 0.85
CA ARG A 3 7.81 16.05 0.38
C ARG A 3 8.14 15.16 -0.81
N ILE A 4 7.87 13.86 -0.68
CA ILE A 4 8.17 12.86 -1.70
C ILE A 4 6.84 12.30 -2.19
N VAL A 5 6.60 12.43 -3.50
CA VAL A 5 5.38 11.96 -4.15
C VAL A 5 5.74 10.77 -5.03
N ILE A 6 5.13 9.63 -4.74
CA ILE A 6 5.42 8.35 -5.38
C ILE A 6 4.15 7.88 -6.09
N ASP A 7 4.29 7.59 -7.39
CA ASP A 7 3.27 6.88 -8.14
C ASP A 7 3.38 5.37 -7.88
N ALA A 8 2.26 4.72 -7.56
CA ALA A 8 2.21 3.28 -7.25
C ALA A 8 1.84 2.41 -8.45
N THR A 9 1.58 2.97 -9.63
CA THR A 9 1.21 2.21 -10.84
C THR A 9 2.28 1.16 -11.18
N ASP A 10 1.83 -0.09 -11.33
CA ASP A 10 2.66 -1.28 -11.60
C ASP A 10 3.79 -1.57 -10.58
N CYS A 11 3.79 -0.87 -9.45
CA CYS A 11 4.76 -1.07 -8.39
C CYS A 11 4.37 -2.24 -7.48
N ILE A 12 5.36 -3.05 -7.08
CA ILE A 12 5.13 -4.11 -6.10
C ILE A 12 4.88 -3.49 -4.73
N VAL A 13 3.66 -3.64 -4.19
CA VAL A 13 3.19 -3.00 -2.95
C VAL A 13 4.14 -3.24 -1.77
N GLY A 14 4.64 -4.46 -1.61
CA GLY A 14 5.53 -4.80 -0.50
C GLY A 14 6.86 -4.05 -0.55
N ARG A 15 7.44 -3.89 -1.76
CA ARG A 15 8.70 -3.18 -1.97
C ARG A 15 8.51 -1.67 -1.81
N LEU A 16 7.43 -1.14 -2.39
CA LEU A 16 6.99 0.24 -2.21
C LEU A 16 6.82 0.58 -0.73
N ALA A 17 6.15 -0.28 0.04
CA ALA A 17 5.87 -0.08 1.45
C ALA A 17 7.14 -0.03 2.32
N ASN A 18 8.14 -0.88 2.02
CA ASN A 18 9.41 -0.89 2.74
C ASN A 18 10.17 0.44 2.57
N GLU A 19 10.29 0.90 1.32
CA GLU A 19 10.99 2.14 1.02
C GLU A 19 10.24 3.37 1.56
N ALA A 20 8.91 3.40 1.42
CA ALA A 20 8.07 4.44 2.03
C ALA A 20 8.26 4.50 3.56
N ALA A 21 8.35 3.35 4.22
CA ALA A 21 8.60 3.29 5.67
C ALA A 21 9.98 3.81 6.06
N LYS A 22 11.03 3.55 5.26
CA LYS A 22 12.38 4.10 5.49
C LYS A 22 12.39 5.63 5.37
N LEU A 23 11.81 6.17 4.30
CA LEU A 23 11.71 7.62 4.09
C LEU A 23 10.92 8.31 5.21
N ALA A 24 9.82 7.70 5.64
CA ALA A 24 9.02 8.21 6.74
C ALA A 24 9.76 8.20 8.09
N LYS A 25 10.67 7.25 8.31
CA LYS A 25 11.57 7.22 9.48
C LYS A 25 12.62 8.34 9.42
N MET A 26 13.08 8.71 8.22
CA MET A 26 14.01 9.82 7.98
C MET A 26 13.36 11.22 8.07
N ASN A 27 12.15 11.32 8.60
CA ASN A 27 11.39 12.56 8.73
C ASN A 27 10.92 13.21 7.42
N ASN A 28 10.78 12.42 6.35
CA ASN A 28 10.16 12.89 5.10
C ASN A 28 8.65 12.65 5.10
N GLU A 29 7.92 13.52 4.40
CA GLU A 29 6.50 13.32 4.11
C GLU A 29 6.39 12.50 2.83
N VAL A 30 5.69 11.37 2.89
CA VAL A 30 5.59 10.43 1.76
C VAL A 30 4.13 10.36 1.32
N ILE A 31 3.89 10.70 0.06
CA ILE A 31 2.58 10.66 -0.57
C ILE A 31 2.60 9.59 -1.64
N ILE A 32 1.68 8.63 -1.54
CA ILE A 32 1.53 7.53 -2.48
C ILE A 32 0.23 7.74 -3.24
N LEU A 33 0.32 7.82 -4.56
CA LEU A 33 -0.80 8.01 -5.48
C LEU A 33 -1.12 6.70 -6.21
N ASN A 34 -2.29 6.62 -6.85
CA ASN A 34 -2.73 5.46 -7.63
C ASN A 34 -2.63 4.12 -6.87
N CYS A 35 -3.00 4.10 -5.59
CA CYS A 35 -2.89 2.90 -4.75
C CYS A 35 -3.67 1.69 -5.29
N GLU A 36 -4.68 1.91 -6.12
CA GLU A 36 -5.50 0.92 -6.80
C GLU A 36 -4.77 0.17 -7.92
N GLU A 37 -3.76 0.80 -8.52
CA GLU A 37 -2.95 0.26 -9.61
C GLU A 37 -1.72 -0.50 -9.12
N ALA A 38 -1.42 -0.41 -7.82
CA ALA A 38 -0.33 -1.14 -7.23
C ALA A 38 -0.54 -2.65 -7.34
N VAL A 39 0.56 -3.40 -7.38
CA VAL A 39 0.57 -4.82 -7.72
C VAL A 39 1.09 -5.68 -6.57
N ILE A 40 0.45 -6.83 -6.36
CA ILE A 40 0.91 -7.88 -5.45
C ILE A 40 1.44 -9.05 -6.29
N SER A 41 2.66 -9.48 -6.01
CA SER A 41 3.25 -10.66 -6.63
C SER A 41 2.63 -11.95 -6.08
N GLY A 42 2.23 -12.86 -6.96
CA GLY A 42 1.65 -14.16 -6.60
C GLY A 42 0.41 -14.52 -7.41
N SER A 43 -0.06 -15.76 -7.24
CA SER A 43 -1.29 -16.22 -7.88
C SER A 43 -2.52 -15.57 -7.23
N ARG A 44 -3.52 -15.26 -8.06
CA ARG A 44 -4.79 -14.65 -7.60
C ARG A 44 -5.47 -15.43 -6.50
N GLU A 45 -5.63 -16.74 -6.68
CA GLU A 45 -6.30 -17.62 -5.71
C GLU A 45 -5.61 -17.58 -4.34
N GLN A 46 -4.29 -17.77 -4.31
CA GLN A 46 -3.50 -17.78 -3.08
C GLN A 46 -3.58 -16.45 -2.31
N ILE A 47 -3.50 -15.33 -3.04
CA ILE A 47 -3.57 -14.00 -2.43
C ILE A 47 -4.95 -13.79 -1.81
N LEU A 48 -6.01 -14.13 -2.54
CA LEU A 48 -7.38 -13.96 -2.07
C LEU A 48 -7.69 -14.85 -0.88
N GLU A 49 -7.37 -16.14 -0.98
CA GLU A 49 -7.55 -17.11 0.09
C GLU A 49 -6.87 -16.61 1.38
N HIS A 50 -5.63 -16.14 1.28
CA HIS A 50 -4.91 -15.59 2.42
C HIS A 50 -5.62 -14.39 3.08
N TYR A 51 -6.22 -13.48 2.29
CA TYR A 51 -6.98 -12.36 2.85
C TYR A 51 -8.38 -12.76 3.36
N LEU A 52 -9.03 -13.73 2.73
CA LEU A 52 -10.31 -14.27 3.17
C LEU A 52 -10.19 -15.03 4.49
N ILE A 53 -9.17 -15.88 4.64
CA ILE A 53 -8.84 -16.56 5.90
C ILE A 53 -8.62 -15.53 7.00
N LYS A 54 -7.92 -14.43 6.72
CA LYS A 54 -7.74 -13.35 7.70
C LYS A 54 -9.05 -12.68 8.08
N LEU A 55 -9.94 -12.45 7.12
CA LEU A 55 -11.24 -11.84 7.39
C LEU A 55 -12.14 -12.75 8.26
N GLN A 56 -12.06 -14.07 8.05
CA GLN A 56 -12.81 -15.06 8.81
C GLN A 56 -12.24 -15.33 10.22
N ARG A 57 -11.03 -14.85 10.53
CA ARG A 57 -10.43 -15.04 11.85
C ARG A 57 -11.04 -14.10 12.88
N GLY A 58 -11.59 -14.65 13.96
CA GLY A 58 -12.12 -13.89 15.09
C GLY A 58 -13.57 -13.45 14.91
N SER A 59 -14.06 -12.62 15.83
CA SER A 59 -15.40 -12.04 15.77
C SER A 59 -15.39 -10.72 14.99
N THR A 60 -16.52 -10.36 14.36
CA THR A 60 -16.73 -9.09 13.64
C THR A 60 -16.29 -7.87 14.46
N GLU A 61 -16.48 -7.90 15.79
CA GLU A 61 -16.16 -6.78 16.68
C GLU A 61 -14.70 -6.76 17.17
N LYS A 62 -14.07 -7.95 17.30
CA LYS A 62 -12.73 -8.13 17.91
C LYS A 62 -11.81 -8.95 17.02
N GLY A 63 -11.87 -8.70 15.72
CA GLY A 63 -11.09 -9.38 14.70
C GLY A 63 -10.02 -8.49 14.05
N PRO A 64 -9.15 -9.07 13.22
CA PRO A 64 -8.25 -8.32 12.37
C PRO A 64 -9.06 -7.51 11.35
N PHE A 65 -9.21 -6.22 11.60
CA PHE A 65 -9.88 -5.34 10.66
C PHE A 65 -9.06 -5.17 9.38
N GLN A 66 -9.58 -5.70 8.28
CA GLN A 66 -9.02 -5.56 6.95
C GLN A 66 -9.76 -4.47 6.16
N PRO A 67 -9.10 -3.33 5.84
CA PRO A 67 -9.74 -2.30 5.03
C PRO A 67 -10.02 -2.81 3.62
N LYS A 68 -11.23 -2.51 3.12
CA LYS A 68 -11.67 -2.88 1.76
C LYS A 68 -11.33 -1.83 0.70
N ARG A 69 -10.94 -0.63 1.12
CA ARG A 69 -10.58 0.49 0.23
C ARG A 69 -9.08 0.40 -0.11
N PRO A 70 -8.67 0.50 -1.40
CA PRO A 70 -7.29 0.22 -1.83
C PRO A 70 -6.24 1.11 -1.15
N ASP A 71 -6.51 2.40 -1.04
CA ASP A 71 -5.69 3.36 -0.29
C ASP A 71 -5.44 2.89 1.16
N ARG A 72 -6.51 2.56 1.90
CA ARG A 72 -6.37 2.09 3.30
C ARG A 72 -5.73 0.71 3.40
N PHE A 73 -5.90 -0.12 2.37
CA PHE A 73 -5.28 -1.43 2.27
C PHE A 73 -3.75 -1.31 2.14
N VAL A 74 -3.26 -0.46 1.24
CA VAL A 74 -1.83 -0.14 1.11
C VAL A 74 -1.30 0.47 2.40
N ARG A 75 -2.04 1.42 2.99
CA ARG A 75 -1.67 2.03 4.28
C ARG A 75 -1.57 0.99 5.40
N ARG A 76 -2.42 -0.04 5.40
CA ARG A 76 -2.37 -1.15 6.37
C ARG A 76 -1.13 -2.02 6.17
N ILE A 77 -0.69 -2.24 4.93
CA ILE A 77 0.56 -2.97 4.63
C ILE A 77 1.76 -2.18 5.14
N ILE A 78 1.82 -0.88 4.83
CA ILE A 78 2.89 0.02 5.30
C ILE A 78 2.98 0.03 6.83
N ARG A 79 1.83 0.03 7.52
CA ARG A 79 1.78 -0.04 8.97
C ARG A 79 2.48 -1.29 9.53
N GLY A 80 2.53 -2.40 8.78
CA GLY A 80 3.23 -3.62 9.16
C GLY A 80 4.75 -3.53 9.03
N MET A 81 5.29 -2.56 8.28
CA MET A 81 6.73 -2.38 8.05
C MET A 81 7.43 -1.51 9.10
N MET A 82 6.68 -1.06 10.12
CA MET A 82 7.18 -0.18 11.17
C MET A 82 6.47 -0.43 12.50
N ASP A 83 7.15 -0.12 13.60
CA ASP A 83 6.55 -0.16 14.93
C ASP A 83 5.56 1.00 15.12
N TYR A 84 4.33 0.83 14.61
CA TYR A 84 3.32 1.89 14.63
C TYR A 84 2.83 2.25 16.05
N LYS A 85 3.03 1.37 17.04
CA LYS A 85 2.62 1.60 18.43
C LYS A 85 3.69 2.36 19.22
N GLY A 86 4.95 2.24 18.84
CA GLY A 86 6.06 2.94 19.47
C GLY A 86 6.02 4.45 19.27
N PHE A 87 6.72 5.15 20.17
CA PHE A 87 6.82 6.62 20.20
C PHE A 87 7.35 7.20 18.88
N LYS A 88 8.35 6.55 18.26
CA LYS A 88 8.97 7.01 17.00
C LYS A 88 8.19 6.60 15.75
N GLY A 89 7.50 5.45 15.77
CA GLY A 89 6.81 4.96 14.58
C GLY A 89 5.44 5.59 14.35
N LYS A 90 4.72 5.98 15.42
CA LYS A 90 3.45 6.72 15.32
C LYS A 90 3.56 8.03 14.52
N PRO A 91 4.53 8.94 14.78
CA PRO A 91 4.68 10.15 13.97
C PRO A 91 5.15 9.84 12.54
N ALA A 92 6.02 8.84 12.36
CA ALA A 92 6.43 8.41 11.03
C ALA A 92 5.25 7.89 10.20
N PHE A 93 4.35 7.09 10.77
CA PHE A 93 3.15 6.61 10.09
C PHE A 93 2.15 7.72 9.76
N ARG A 94 2.09 8.79 10.57
CA ARG A 94 1.25 9.97 10.28
C ARG A 94 1.72 10.74 9.05
N ARG A 95 3.02 10.74 8.76
CA ARG A 95 3.62 11.41 7.59
C ARG A 95 3.34 10.70 6.26
N ILE A 96 2.85 9.46 6.30
CA ILE A 96 2.51 8.72 5.09
C ILE A 96 1.06 9.06 4.73
N LYS A 97 0.84 9.52 3.50
CA LYS A 97 -0.47 9.75 2.92
C LYS A 97 -0.62 8.88 1.68
N THR A 98 -1.81 8.36 1.47
CA THR A 98 -2.12 7.39 0.44
C THR A 98 -3.43 7.86 -0.20
N PHE A 99 -3.53 7.77 -1.51
CA PHE A 99 -4.65 8.27 -2.29
C PHE A 99 -5.06 7.25 -3.36
N ILE A 100 -6.34 7.30 -3.71
CA ILE A 100 -6.90 6.60 -4.88
C ILE A 100 -6.88 7.60 -6.03
N GLY A 101 -6.34 7.18 -7.17
CA GLY A 101 -6.11 8.07 -8.30
C GLY A 101 -5.10 9.17 -7.99
N MET A 102 -5.14 10.19 -8.86
CA MET A 102 -4.26 11.34 -8.85
C MET A 102 -5.07 12.61 -8.52
N PRO A 103 -4.96 13.17 -7.32
CA PRO A 103 -5.52 14.49 -7.03
C PRO A 103 -4.80 15.55 -7.88
N GLU A 104 -5.52 16.55 -8.41
CA GLU A 104 -4.94 17.62 -9.25
C GLU A 104 -3.79 18.35 -8.57
N GLU A 105 -3.85 18.51 -7.25
CA GLU A 105 -2.78 19.10 -6.42
C GLU A 105 -1.42 18.41 -6.58
N TYR A 106 -1.41 17.11 -6.92
CA TYR A 106 -0.19 16.32 -7.02
C TYR A 106 0.25 16.04 -8.45
N ALA A 107 -0.57 16.36 -9.46
CA ALA A 107 -0.32 16.08 -10.87
C ALA A 107 1.08 16.54 -11.33
N ASN A 108 1.51 17.71 -10.88
CA ASN A 108 2.78 18.33 -11.29
C ASN A 108 3.97 18.04 -10.37
N SER A 109 3.78 17.29 -9.28
CA SER A 109 4.81 17.10 -8.23
C SER A 109 5.33 15.67 -8.11
N VAL A 110 4.99 14.80 -9.06
CA VAL A 110 5.48 13.41 -9.10
C VAL A 110 7.00 13.40 -9.10
N SER A 111 7.60 12.84 -8.05
CA SER A 111 9.05 12.70 -7.96
C SER A 111 9.50 11.67 -8.99
N LYS A 112 10.20 12.14 -10.03
CA LYS A 112 10.67 11.33 -11.17
C LYS A 112 11.70 10.26 -10.79
N ASP A 113 12.29 10.35 -9.59
CA ASP A 113 13.46 9.56 -9.19
C ASP A 113 13.14 8.29 -8.39
N PHE A 114 11.88 8.04 -8.03
CA PHE A 114 11.57 6.87 -7.21
C PHE A 114 11.43 5.60 -8.06
N LYS A 115 12.52 4.83 -8.17
CA LYS A 115 12.51 3.49 -8.79
C LYS A 115 11.75 2.49 -7.91
N CYS A 116 10.43 2.42 -8.08
CA CYS A 116 9.71 1.24 -7.63
C CYS A 116 10.10 0.05 -8.52
N LYS A 117 10.40 -1.11 -7.93
CA LYS A 117 10.59 -2.32 -8.73
C LYS A 117 9.25 -2.71 -9.35
N LYS A 118 9.23 -2.80 -10.67
CA LYS A 118 8.01 -3.01 -11.43
C LYS A 118 7.62 -4.48 -11.40
N SER A 119 6.35 -4.75 -11.70
CA SER A 119 5.84 -6.11 -11.91
C SER A 119 6.62 -6.86 -13.00
N SER A 120 7.14 -6.15 -14.01
CA SER A 120 7.99 -6.70 -15.08
C SER A 120 9.31 -7.30 -14.60
N ASP A 121 9.80 -6.92 -13.41
CA ASP A 121 11.04 -7.47 -12.83
C ASP A 121 10.82 -8.81 -12.11
N LEU A 122 9.59 -9.35 -12.10
CA LEU A 122 9.28 -10.62 -11.46
C LEU A 122 9.60 -11.78 -12.41
N MET A 123 10.37 -12.76 -11.94
CA MET A 123 10.63 -14.01 -12.68
C MET A 123 9.35 -14.84 -12.93
N HIS A 124 8.31 -14.61 -12.14
CA HIS A 124 7.01 -15.25 -12.30
C HIS A 124 5.97 -14.17 -12.56
N ASN A 125 5.43 -14.12 -13.79
CA ASN A 125 4.50 -13.10 -14.27
C ASN A 125 3.14 -13.07 -13.56
N LYS A 126 2.93 -13.93 -12.54
CA LYS A 126 1.69 -13.96 -11.76
C LYS A 126 1.67 -12.77 -10.82
N SER A 127 0.78 -11.84 -11.12
CA SER A 127 0.60 -10.63 -10.36
C SER A 127 -0.86 -10.22 -10.36
N VAL A 128 -1.29 -9.52 -9.30
CA VAL A 128 -2.68 -9.12 -9.10
C VAL A 128 -2.71 -7.67 -8.66
N LYS A 129 -3.58 -6.87 -9.29
CA LYS A 129 -3.78 -5.48 -8.87
C LYS A 129 -4.49 -5.40 -7.53
N VAL A 130 -4.14 -4.41 -6.72
CA VAL A 130 -4.79 -4.16 -5.42
C VAL A 130 -6.27 -3.85 -5.59
N SER A 131 -6.65 -3.17 -6.68
CA SER A 131 -8.04 -2.92 -7.06
C SER A 131 -8.88 -4.21 -7.11
N ASP A 132 -8.39 -5.25 -7.78
CA ASP A 132 -9.09 -6.52 -7.93
C ASP A 132 -9.24 -7.25 -6.59
N VAL A 133 -8.18 -7.27 -5.78
CA VAL A 133 -8.22 -7.85 -4.43
C VAL A 133 -9.26 -7.12 -3.58
N CYS A 134 -9.28 -5.79 -3.61
CA CYS A 134 -10.21 -4.97 -2.84
C CYS A 134 -11.67 -5.15 -3.30
N LYS A 135 -11.91 -5.25 -4.60
CA LYS A 135 -13.25 -5.57 -5.15
C LYS A 135 -13.75 -6.93 -4.66
N GLN A 136 -12.90 -7.94 -4.67
CA GLN A 136 -13.25 -9.29 -4.22
C GLN A 136 -13.47 -9.38 -2.71
N LEU A 137 -12.81 -8.54 -1.91
CA LEU A 137 -13.09 -8.39 -0.47
C LEU A 137 -14.38 -7.59 -0.18
N GLY A 138 -15.12 -7.19 -1.21
CA GLY A 138 -16.38 -6.46 -1.11
C GLY A 138 -16.20 -4.96 -0.89
N GLY A 139 -15.08 -4.39 -1.32
CA GLY A 139 -14.84 -2.95 -1.32
C GLY A 139 -15.63 -2.26 -2.43
N LYS A 140 -16.44 -1.27 -2.04
CA LYS A 140 -17.04 -0.29 -2.95
C LYS A 140 -16.24 1.00 -2.78
N TRP A 141 -15.59 1.47 -3.84
CA TRP A 141 -14.76 2.67 -3.84
C TRP A 141 -14.79 3.33 -5.22
#